data_AF-A0A497FC03-F1
#
_entry.id   AF-A0A497FC03-F1
#
_cell.length_a   1.000
_cell.length_b   1.000
_cell.length_c   1.000
_cell.angle_alpha   90.00
_cell.angle_beta   90.00
_cell.angle_gamma   90.00
#
_symmetry.space_group_name_H-M   'P 1'
#
loop_
_entity.id
_entity.type
_entity.pdbx_description
1 polymer ?
#
loop_
_entity_poly.entity_id
_entity_poly.type
_entity_poly.pdbx_seq_one_letter_code
_entity_poly.pdbx_strand_id
1 'polypeptide(L)'
;MSVVEELGLSRDEGVVVEKVLADGSRRRFVKVCDAVEVFVIAEDRVVGPVVADVLISEKGRRVLISDSLVSMLGIVLLDLREGLWCFRDELGVKVRR
;
A
#
# COMPACT_ATOMS: atom_id res chain seq x y z
N MET A 1 19.03 -7.35 2.63
CA MET A 1 18.36 -6.50 1.63
C MET A 1 17.15 -5.91 2.30
N SER A 2 16.94 -4.60 2.17
CA SER A 2 15.75 -3.94 2.69
C SER A 2 14.65 -3.94 1.64
N VAL A 3 13.38 -3.94 2.08
CA VAL A 3 12.21 -3.83 1.18
C VAL A 3 12.28 -2.55 0.32
N VAL A 4 12.96 -1.51 0.82
CA VAL A 4 13.16 -0.24 0.10
C VAL A 4 14.06 -0.44 -1.11
N GLU A 5 15.17 -1.18 -0.95
CA GLU A 5 16.10 -1.51 -2.03
C GLU A 5 15.46 -2.46 -3.05
N GLU A 6 14.63 -3.41 -2.60
CA GLU A 6 13.87 -4.32 -3.48
C GLU A 6 12.88 -3.58 -4.38
N LEU A 7 12.33 -2.46 -3.89
CA LEU A 7 11.48 -1.56 -4.68
C LEU A 7 12.29 -0.57 -5.54
N GLY A 8 13.63 -0.64 -5.51
CA GLY A 8 14.52 0.25 -6.26
C GLY A 8 14.52 1.70 -5.76
N LEU A 9 14.13 1.94 -4.51
CA LEU A 9 14.00 3.28 -3.94
C LEU A 9 15.20 3.64 -3.04
N SER A 10 15.48 4.93 -2.91
CA SER A 10 16.41 5.46 -1.91
C SER A 10 15.72 6.46 -0.97
N ARG A 11 16.26 6.56 0.25
CA ARG A 11 15.83 7.59 1.23
C ARG A 11 16.29 8.98 0.84
N ASP A 12 17.34 9.08 0.05
CA ASP A 12 17.92 10.37 -0.35
C ASP A 12 17.07 11.08 -1.42
N GLU A 13 16.15 10.35 -2.06
CA GLU A 13 15.22 10.87 -3.07
C GLU A 13 13.96 11.50 -2.46
N GLY A 14 13.77 11.33 -1.15
CA GLY A 14 12.54 11.72 -0.46
C GLY A 14 12.68 12.93 0.47
N VAL A 15 11.53 13.40 0.95
CA VAL A 15 11.43 14.46 1.95
C VAL A 15 11.02 13.89 3.30
N VAL A 16 11.61 14.40 4.39
CA VAL A 16 11.22 13.97 5.73
C VAL A 16 9.85 14.57 6.08
N VAL A 17 8.89 13.71 6.42
CA VAL A 17 7.54 14.10 6.84
C VAL A 17 7.23 13.54 8.23
N GLU A 18 6.44 14.27 9.01
CA GLU A 18 5.90 13.79 10.29
C GLU A 18 4.46 13.29 10.08
N LYS A 19 4.13 12.14 10.67
CA LYS A 19 2.78 11.57 10.72
C LYS A 19 2.38 11.30 12.16
N VAL A 20 1.12 11.58 12.47
CA VAL A 20 0.46 11.13 13.70
C VAL A 20 -0.08 9.73 13.45
N LEU A 21 0.30 8.78 14.30
CA LEU A 21 -0.16 7.41 14.24
C LEU A 21 -1.48 7.23 15.02
N ALA A 22 -2.10 6.06 14.88
CA ALA A 22 -3.37 5.75 15.53
C ALA A 22 -3.32 5.84 17.07
N ASP A 23 -2.14 5.63 17.68
CA ASP A 23 -1.91 5.77 19.12
C ASP A 23 -1.64 7.22 19.56
N GLY A 24 -1.75 8.19 18.64
CA GLY A 24 -1.44 9.60 18.88
C GLY A 24 0.06 9.92 18.87
N SER A 25 0.94 8.93 18.75
CA SER A 25 2.37 9.16 18.66
C SER A 25 2.75 9.81 17.33
N ARG A 26 3.82 10.59 17.33
CA ARG A 26 4.39 11.20 16.12
C ARG A 26 5.60 10.42 15.66
N ARG A 27 5.65 10.09 14.37
CA ARG A 27 6.77 9.41 13.73
C ARG A 27 7.19 10.12 12.47
N ARG A 28 8.51 10.14 12.23
CA ARG A 28 9.09 10.65 10.99
C ARG A 28 9.19 9.52 9.97
N PHE A 29 8.90 9.85 8.73
CA PHE A 29 9.05 9.01 7.56
C PHE A 29 9.81 9.79 6.50
N VAL A 30 10.49 9.07 5.60
CA VAL A 30 10.93 9.67 4.34
C VAL A 30 9.84 9.40 3.31
N LYS A 31 9.27 10.46 2.74
CA LYS A 31 8.26 10.39 1.69
C LYS A 31 8.93 10.54 0.33
N VAL A 32 8.75 9.57 -0.55
CA VAL A 32 9.06 9.67 -1.98
C VAL A 32 7.73 9.78 -2.72
N CYS A 33 7.53 10.87 -3.46
CA CYS A 33 6.28 11.13 -4.17
C CYS A 33 6.24 10.38 -5.50
N ASP A 34 5.05 9.92 -5.91
CA ASP A 34 4.81 9.26 -7.21
C ASP A 34 5.83 8.14 -7.51
N ALA A 35 6.24 7.42 -6.46
CA ALA A 35 7.44 6.59 -6.46
C ALA A 35 7.23 5.23 -7.14
N VAL A 36 6.00 4.72 -7.13
CA VAL A 36 5.70 3.36 -7.61
C VAL A 36 4.37 3.33 -8.37
N GLU A 37 4.30 2.45 -9.36
CA GLU A 37 3.04 2.02 -9.98
C GLU A 37 2.57 0.73 -9.32
N VAL A 38 1.36 0.74 -8.77
CA VAL A 38 0.79 -0.41 -8.08
C VAL A 38 -0.27 -1.06 -8.95
N PHE A 39 -0.18 -2.39 -9.06
CA PHE A 39 -1.13 -3.23 -9.77
C PHE A 39 -1.67 -4.31 -8.83
N VAL A 40 -2.94 -4.69 -9.02
CA VAL A 40 -3.49 -5.94 -8.49
C VAL A 40 -3.51 -6.95 -9.62
N ILE A 41 -2.75 -8.03 -9.47
CA ILE A 41 -2.72 -9.12 -10.43
C ILE A 41 -3.58 -10.24 -9.86
N ALA A 42 -4.72 -10.49 -10.51
CA ALA A 42 -5.62 -11.60 -10.18
C ALA A 42 -5.67 -12.59 -11.35
N GLU A 43 -6.17 -13.81 -11.08
CA GLU A 43 -6.25 -14.89 -12.08
C GLU A 43 -6.98 -14.49 -13.37
N ASP A 44 -8.04 -13.67 -13.24
CA ASP A 44 -8.95 -13.29 -14.32
C ASP A 44 -8.73 -11.88 -14.86
N ARG A 45 -7.99 -11.02 -14.14
CA ARG A 45 -7.79 -9.61 -14.53
C ARG A 45 -6.59 -8.97 -13.84
N VAL A 46 -6.10 -7.89 -14.44
CA VAL A 46 -5.13 -6.96 -13.84
C VAL A 46 -5.82 -5.61 -13.64
N VAL A 47 -5.68 -5.01 -12.46
CA VAL A 47 -6.21 -3.68 -12.13
C VAL A 47 -5.05 -2.74 -11.79
N GLY A 48 -5.02 -1.58 -12.42
CA GLY A 48 -3.95 -0.58 -12.29
C GLY A 48 -3.52 -0.02 -13.66
N PRO A 49 -2.46 0.80 -13.71
CA PRO A 49 -1.65 1.25 -12.57
C PRO A 49 -2.38 2.26 -11.68
N VAL A 50 -2.07 2.24 -10.39
CA VAL A 50 -2.27 3.38 -9.49
C VAL A 50 -0.90 3.89 -9.07
N VAL A 51 -0.57 5.12 -9.46
CA VAL A 51 0.66 5.80 -9.01
C VAL A 51 0.53 6.15 -7.53
N ALA A 52 1.52 5.79 -6.73
CA ALA A 52 1.48 5.95 -5.29
C ALA A 52 2.77 6.51 -4.69
N ASP A 53 2.59 7.33 -3.66
CA ASP A 53 3.68 7.76 -2.78
C ASP A 53 4.16 6.59 -1.89
N VAL A 54 5.45 6.58 -1.56
CA VAL A 54 6.04 5.63 -0.60
C VAL A 54 6.48 6.36 0.66
N LEU A 55 6.04 5.86 1.82
CA LEU A 55 6.49 6.31 3.14
C LEU A 55 7.47 5.30 3.74
N ILE A 56 8.76 5.66 3.74
CA ILE A 56 9.84 4.83 4.26
C ILE A 56 10.01 5.07 5.77
N SER A 57 9.66 4.07 6.57
CA SER A 57 9.93 4.04 8.02
C SER A 57 11.36 3.63 8.32
N GLU A 58 11.95 4.12 9.41
CA GLU A 58 13.28 3.69 9.90
C GLU A 58 13.36 2.21 10.27
N LYS A 59 12.25 1.61 10.69
CA LYS A 59 12.21 0.23 11.19
C LYS A 59 11.20 -0.66 10.46
N GLY A 60 10.61 -0.16 9.38
CA GLY A 60 9.67 -0.93 8.57
C GLY A 60 10.33 -2.14 7.95
N ARG A 61 9.77 -3.34 8.15
CA ARG A 61 10.24 -4.59 7.54
C ARG A 61 9.27 -5.18 6.53
N ARG A 62 8.14 -4.52 6.30
CA ARG A 62 7.03 -4.98 5.46
C ARG A 62 6.45 -3.78 4.72
N VAL A 63 5.96 -4.03 3.50
CA VAL A 63 5.13 -3.07 2.78
C VAL A 63 3.76 -3.02 3.45
N LEU A 64 3.26 -1.81 3.68
CA LEU A 64 1.87 -1.57 4.08
C LEU A 64 1.23 -0.76 2.96
N ILE A 65 -0.04 -1.06 2.67
CA ILE A 65 -0.86 -0.30 1.73
C ILE A 65 -1.82 0.59 2.52
N SER A 66 -2.02 1.82 2.07
CA SER A 66 -2.99 2.73 2.68
C SER A 66 -4.42 2.34 2.28
N ASP A 67 -5.38 2.71 3.12
CA ASP A 67 -6.81 2.67 2.81
C ASP A 67 -7.16 3.41 1.52
N SER A 68 -6.50 4.55 1.27
CA SER A 68 -6.61 5.31 0.02
C SER A 68 -6.18 4.48 -1.20
N LEU A 69 -5.02 3.81 -1.13
CA LEU A 69 -4.54 2.96 -2.22
C LEU A 69 -5.47 1.76 -2.45
N VAL A 70 -5.92 1.11 -1.38
CA VAL A 70 -6.92 0.02 -1.42
C VAL A 70 -8.20 0.49 -2.14
N SER A 71 -8.70 1.68 -1.79
CA SER A 71 -9.91 2.25 -2.38
C SER A 71 -9.74 2.58 -3.87
N MET A 72 -8.59 3.12 -4.27
CA MET A 72 -8.27 3.45 -5.68
C MET A 72 -8.12 2.19 -6.54
N LEU A 73 -7.56 1.11 -6.00
CA LEU A 73 -7.49 -0.19 -6.66
C LEU A 73 -8.85 -0.93 -6.70
N GLY A 74 -9.89 -0.33 -6.14
CA GLY A 74 -11.23 -0.92 -6.11
C GLY A 74 -11.33 -2.16 -5.24
N ILE A 75 -10.43 -2.33 -4.26
CA ILE A 75 -10.45 -3.47 -3.33
C ILE A 75 -11.42 -3.19 -2.19
N VAL A 76 -12.19 -4.21 -1.82
CA VAL A 76 -13.00 -4.24 -0.60
C VAL A 76 -12.47 -5.34 0.31
N LEU A 77 -12.14 -4.96 1.55
CA LEU A 77 -11.66 -5.88 2.58
C LEU A 77 -12.88 -6.50 3.27
N LEU A 78 -12.99 -7.84 3.23
CA LEU A 78 -14.13 -8.58 3.78
C LEU A 78 -13.79 -9.15 5.16
N ASP A 79 -12.65 -9.83 5.26
CA ASP A 79 -12.09 -10.33 6.51
C ASP A 79 -10.56 -10.21 6.48
N LEU A 80 -10.04 -9.25 7.24
CA LEU A 80 -8.60 -8.97 7.31
C LEU A 80 -7.80 -10.11 7.95
N ARG A 81 -8.41 -10.85 8.88
CA ARG A 81 -7.72 -11.92 9.60
C ARG A 81 -7.51 -13.13 8.69
N GLU A 82 -8.52 -13.45 7.91
CA GLU A 82 -8.48 -14.59 7.00
C GLU A 82 -7.87 -14.25 5.63
N GLY A 83 -7.67 -12.94 5.36
CA GLY A 83 -7.17 -12.42 4.09
C GLY A 83 -8.23 -12.44 3.00
N LEU A 84 -9.50 -12.31 3.35
CA LEU A 84 -10.60 -12.31 2.40
C LEU A 84 -10.89 -10.90 1.88
N TRP A 85 -10.96 -10.78 0.57
CA TRP A 85 -11.22 -9.52 -0.12
C TRP A 85 -12.01 -9.76 -1.41
N CYS A 86 -12.43 -8.70 -2.09
CA CYS A 86 -12.98 -8.77 -3.44
C CYS A 86 -12.74 -7.44 -4.16
N PHE A 87 -12.94 -7.40 -5.47
CA PHE A 87 -13.11 -6.10 -6.14
C PHE A 87 -14.49 -5.53 -5.83
N ARG A 88 -14.63 -4.21 -5.91
CA ARG A 88 -15.88 -3.51 -5.57
C ARG A 88 -17.06 -3.96 -6.43
N ASP A 89 -16.83 -4.31 -7.70
CA ASP A 89 -17.83 -4.87 -8.62
C ASP A 89 -18.22 -6.32 -8.29
N GLU A 90 -17.51 -6.95 -7.36
CA GLU A 90 -17.72 -8.35 -6.97
C GLU A 90 -18.34 -8.50 -5.58
N LEU A 91 -18.64 -7.38 -4.91
CA LEU A 91 -19.15 -7.38 -3.55
C LEU A 91 -20.46 -8.18 -3.46
N GLY A 92 -20.46 -9.23 -2.63
CA GLY A 92 -21.60 -10.14 -2.48
C GLY A 92 -21.71 -11.22 -3.57
N VAL A 93 -20.80 -11.26 -4.54
CA VAL A 93 -20.80 -12.22 -5.66
C VAL A 93 -19.59 -13.14 -5.59
N LYS A 94 -18.40 -12.60 -5.28
CA LYS A 94 -17.15 -13.37 -5.24
C LYS A 94 -16.32 -12.97 -4.03
N VAL A 95 -15.60 -13.94 -3.49
CA VAL A 95 -14.60 -13.75 -2.43
C VAL A 95 -13.27 -14.25 -2.98
N ARG A 96 -12.22 -13.45 -2.78
CA ARG A 96 -10.84 -13.69 -3.17
C ARG A 96 -9.96 -13.86 -1.92
N ARG A 97 -8.84 -14.54 -2.11
CA ARG A 97 -7.79 -14.73 -1.10
C ARG A 97 -6.44 -14.37 -1.72
#